data_AF-A0A917B9W1-F1
#
_entry.id   AF-A0A917B9W1-F1
#
_cell.length_a   1.000
_cell.length_b   1.000
_cell.length_c   1.000
_cell.angle_alpha   90.00
_cell.angle_beta   90.00
_cell.angle_gamma   90.00
#
_symmetry.space_group_name_H-M   'P 1'
#
loop_
_entity.id
_entity.type
_entity.pdbx_description
1 polymer ?
#
loop_
_entity_poly.entity_id
_entity_poly.type
_entity_poly.pdbx_seq_one_letter_code
_entity_poly.pdbx_strand_id
1 'polypeptide(L)'
;MRVMHVMQKNDAPDANVNYARSMRTTVSIDDALLKSAKARAENRGQTLGQYVEQAIRNEIAEPVTSRGALELPVFTRGTGMRADIDPSSNRDLFDALDASGDVA
;
A
#
# COMPACT_ATOMS: atom_id res chain seq x y z
N MET A 1 8.56 34.35 -35.23
CA MET A 1 8.46 32.99 -34.66
C MET A 1 7.64 33.11 -33.39
N ARG A 2 6.33 32.85 -33.47
CA ARG A 2 5.34 33.15 -32.41
C ARG A 2 4.86 31.81 -31.86
N VAL A 3 5.30 31.47 -30.65
CA VAL A 3 4.82 30.30 -29.90
C VAL A 3 3.35 30.54 -29.55
N MET A 4 2.45 29.80 -30.20
CA MET A 4 1.05 29.75 -29.77
C MET A 4 0.95 28.88 -28.53
N HIS A 5 0.70 29.56 -27.42
CA HIS A 5 0.25 28.98 -26.17
C HIS A 5 -1.12 28.36 -26.42
N VAL A 6 -1.19 27.02 -26.48
CA VAL A 6 -2.46 26.30 -26.52
C VAL A 6 -3.03 26.33 -25.11
N MET A 7 -4.06 27.16 -24.92
CA MET A 7 -4.92 27.13 -23.74
C MET A 7 -5.46 25.71 -23.54
N GLN A 8 -5.18 25.11 -22.38
CA GLN A 8 -5.90 23.93 -21.93
C GLN A 8 -7.36 24.30 -21.73
N LYS A 9 -8.24 23.66 -22.49
CA LYS A 9 -9.67 23.68 -22.28
C LYS A 9 -10.03 22.34 -21.65
N ASN A 10 -9.97 22.26 -20.33
CA ASN A 10 -10.59 21.19 -19.55
C ASN A 10 -10.95 21.78 -18.17
N ASP A 11 -11.94 22.66 -18.19
CA ASP A 11 -12.72 23.03 -17.02
C ASP A 11 -13.98 22.15 -16.99
N ALA A 12 -14.30 21.66 -15.79
CA ALA A 12 -15.40 20.79 -15.36
C ALA A 12 -15.14 19.26 -15.42
N PRO A 13 -15.24 18.55 -14.27
CA PRO A 13 -15.38 17.10 -14.27
C PRO A 13 -16.74 16.72 -14.87
N ASP A 14 -16.73 15.90 -15.92
CA ASP A 14 -17.95 15.42 -16.57
C ASP A 14 -18.85 14.70 -15.56
N ALA A 15 -20.02 15.27 -15.29
CA ALA A 15 -21.02 14.76 -14.33
C ALA A 15 -21.71 13.44 -14.76
N ASN A 16 -21.12 12.71 -15.71
CA ASN A 16 -21.67 11.48 -16.31
C ASN A 16 -20.68 10.32 -16.26
N VAL A 17 -19.84 10.25 -15.24
CA VAL A 17 -18.93 9.12 -15.11
C VAL A 17 -19.66 7.92 -14.52
N ASN A 18 -20.09 7.04 -15.42
CA ASN A 18 -20.23 5.63 -15.11
C ASN A 18 -18.82 5.05 -14.86
N TYR A 19 -18.23 5.31 -13.68
CA TYR A 19 -16.94 4.75 -13.23
C TYR A 19 -16.96 3.21 -13.09
N ALA A 20 -18.06 2.55 -13.46
CA ALA A 20 -18.23 1.10 -13.46
C ALA A 20 -17.74 0.40 -14.76
N ARG A 21 -17.21 1.14 -15.75
CA ARG A 21 -16.55 0.55 -16.94
C ARG A 21 -15.05 0.80 -16.87
N SER A 22 -14.26 -0.29 -16.84
CA SER A 22 -12.81 -0.24 -16.99
C SER A 22 -12.41 0.45 -18.30
N MET A 23 -11.41 1.34 -18.24
CA MET A 23 -10.82 2.00 -19.41
C MET A 23 -9.54 1.29 -19.83
N ARG A 24 -9.27 1.23 -21.14
CA ARG A 24 -8.04 0.67 -21.70
C ARG A 24 -7.10 1.80 -22.09
N THR A 25 -5.99 1.92 -21.38
CA THR A 25 -4.97 2.94 -21.63
C THR A 25 -3.70 2.29 -22.16
N THR A 26 -3.15 2.82 -23.25
CA THR A 26 -1.84 2.40 -23.78
C THR A 26 -0.78 3.34 -23.23
N VAL A 27 0.20 2.80 -22.50
CA VAL A 27 1.33 3.54 -21.95
C VAL A 27 2.63 2.90 -22.42
N SER A 28 3.68 3.72 -22.57
CA SER A 28 5.03 3.20 -22.82
C SER A 28 5.68 2.84 -21.49
N ILE A 29 6.15 1.60 -21.35
CA ILE A 29 6.81 1.09 -20.14
C ILE A 29 8.11 0.43 -20.59
N ASP A 30 9.21 0.73 -19.88
CA ASP A 30 10.48 0.05 -20.09
C ASP A 30 10.36 -1.48 -19.94
N ASP A 31 11.07 -2.24 -20.77
CA ASP A 31 10.96 -3.70 -20.82
C ASP A 31 11.42 -4.37 -19.51
N ALA A 32 12.46 -3.85 -18.86
CA ALA A 32 12.94 -4.40 -17.60
C ALA A 32 11.93 -4.13 -16.46
N LEU A 33 11.29 -2.96 -16.48
CA LEU A 33 10.20 -2.64 -15.57
C LEU A 33 8.98 -3.54 -15.80
N LEU A 34 8.58 -3.75 -17.06
CA LEU A 34 7.45 -4.62 -17.41
C LEU A 34 7.70 -6.07 -16.97
N LYS A 35 8.92 -6.59 -17.18
CA LYS A 35 9.32 -7.93 -16.72
C LYS A 35 9.23 -8.06 -15.21
N SER A 36 9.73 -7.05 -14.49
CA SER A 36 9.67 -7.02 -13.02
C SER A 36 8.24 -6.93 -12.49
N ALA A 37 7.39 -6.14 -13.15
CA ALA A 37 5.98 -6.01 -12.81
C ALA A 37 5.22 -7.33 -12.99
N LYS A 38 5.47 -8.06 -14.09
CA LYS A 38 4.88 -9.38 -14.33
C LYS A 38 5.26 -10.39 -13.24
N ALA A 39 6.56 -10.50 -12.93
CA ALA A 39 7.03 -11.41 -11.88
C ALA A 39 6.40 -11.08 -10.51
N ARG A 40 6.25 -9.79 -10.18
CA ARG A 40 5.58 -9.36 -8.94
C ARG A 40 4.08 -9.65 -8.93
N ALA A 41 3.41 -9.55 -10.07
CA ALA A 41 1.99 -9.89 -10.20
C ALA A 41 1.77 -11.40 -10.03
N GLU A 42 2.60 -12.22 -10.68
CA GLU A 42 2.59 -13.68 -10.56
C GLU A 42 2.82 -14.15 -9.12
N ASN A 43 3.85 -13.60 -8.46
CA ASN A 43 4.15 -13.90 -7.05
C ASN A 43 2.99 -13.54 -6.10
N ARG A 44 2.11 -12.62 -6.50
CA ARG A 44 0.93 -12.18 -5.71
C ARG A 44 -0.37 -12.84 -6.18
N GLY A 45 -0.32 -13.74 -7.16
CA GLY A 45 -1.50 -14.43 -7.69
C GLY A 45 -2.51 -13.50 -8.37
N GLN A 46 -2.05 -12.38 -8.95
CA GLN A 46 -2.92 -11.38 -9.58
C GLN A 46 -2.50 -11.08 -11.02
N THR A 47 -3.41 -10.49 -11.80
CA THR A 47 -3.11 -10.07 -13.17
C THR A 47 -2.21 -8.83 -13.19
N LEU A 48 -1.47 -8.62 -14.28
CA LEU A 48 -0.69 -7.40 -14.48
C LEU A 48 -1.56 -6.14 -14.41
N GLY A 49 -2.78 -6.18 -14.93
CA GLY A 49 -3.72 -5.06 -14.89
C GLY A 49 -4.11 -4.69 -13.46
N GLN A 50 -4.47 -5.68 -12.63
CA GLN A 50 -4.75 -5.47 -11.20
C GLN A 50 -3.54 -4.94 -10.44
N TYR A 51 -2.34 -5.47 -10.74
CA TYR A 51 -1.11 -5.00 -10.12
C TYR A 51 -0.82 -3.52 -10.45
N VAL A 52 -0.95 -3.14 -11.72
CA VAL A 52 -0.73 -1.76 -12.18
C VAL A 52 -1.80 -0.83 -11.63
N GLU A 53 -3.08 -1.23 -11.63
CA GLU A 53 -4.16 -0.44 -11.06
C GLU A 53 -3.95 -0.18 -9.57
N GLN A 54 -3.58 -1.21 -8.80
CA GLN A 54 -3.29 -1.06 -7.37
C GLN A 54 -2.07 -0.17 -7.12
N ALA A 55 -1.02 -0.27 -7.94
CA ALA A 55 0.15 0.58 -7.82
C ALA A 55 -0.19 2.05 -8.07
N ILE A 56 -0.96 2.34 -9.12
CA ILE A 56 -1.43 3.70 -9.43
C ILE A 56 -2.34 4.20 -8.29
N ARG A 57 -3.28 3.37 -7.81
CA ARG A 57 -4.15 3.73 -6.69
C ARG A 57 -3.34 4.10 -5.45
N ASN A 58 -2.31 3.32 -5.12
CA ASN A 58 -1.45 3.61 -3.97
C ASN A 58 -0.66 4.92 -4.13
N GLU A 59 -0.17 5.20 -5.34
CA GLU A 59 0.57 6.42 -5.65
C GLU A 59 -0.32 7.67 -5.54
N ILE A 60 -1.56 7.60 -6.04
CA ILE A 60 -2.48 8.74 -6.05
C ILE A 60 -3.26 8.91 -4.76
N ALA A 61 -3.36 7.87 -3.93
CA ALA A 61 -4.16 7.87 -2.70
C ALA A 61 -3.52 8.67 -1.55
N GLU A 62 -2.42 9.39 -1.78
CA GLU A 62 -1.78 10.17 -0.74
C GLU A 62 -2.70 11.28 -0.20
N PRO A 63 -2.61 11.51 1.10
CA PRO A 63 -1.99 12.74 1.51
C PRO A 63 -0.55 12.44 1.93
N VAL A 64 0.40 13.29 1.49
CA VAL A 64 1.63 13.58 2.23
C VAL A 64 1.21 14.14 3.59
N THR A 65 0.64 13.30 4.44
CA THR A 65 0.74 13.50 5.86
C THR A 65 2.09 12.90 6.14
N SER A 66 3.12 13.76 6.25
CA SER A 66 4.18 13.52 7.22
C SER A 66 3.51 12.77 8.35
N ARG A 67 3.84 11.49 8.57
CA ARG A 67 3.42 10.82 9.80
C ARG A 67 4.00 11.69 10.90
N GLY A 68 3.22 12.66 11.37
CA GLY A 68 3.51 13.38 12.60
C GLY A 68 3.74 12.25 13.57
N ALA A 69 4.93 12.24 14.17
CA ALA A 69 5.39 11.12 14.98
C ALA A 69 4.24 10.71 15.90
N LEU A 70 3.67 9.54 15.66
CA LEU A 70 2.68 9.00 16.57
C LEU A 70 3.49 8.65 17.82
N GLU A 71 3.29 9.40 18.90
CA GLU A 71 3.87 9.03 20.18
C GLU A 71 3.19 7.74 20.64
N LEU A 72 3.83 6.62 20.30
CA LEU A 72 3.45 5.32 20.83
C LEU A 72 3.79 5.33 22.32
N PRO A 73 2.84 4.99 23.21
CA PRO A 73 3.15 4.89 24.62
C PRO A 73 4.24 3.84 24.80
N VAL A 74 5.35 4.24 25.43
CA VAL A 74 6.39 3.30 25.82
C VAL A 74 5.86 2.50 26.99
N PHE A 75 5.87 1.18 26.88
CA PHE A 75 5.59 0.30 28.00
C PHE A 75 6.69 0.48 29.06
N THR A 76 6.36 1.21 30.14
CA THR A 76 7.30 1.58 31.21
C THR A 76 7.19 0.70 32.45
N ARG A 77 6.18 -0.18 32.53
CA ARG A 77 5.89 -0.99 33.71
C ARG A 77 6.26 -2.45 33.49
N GLY A 78 7.50 -2.81 33.83
CA GLY A 78 7.98 -4.19 33.79
C GLY A 78 9.32 -4.28 33.08
N THR A 79 10.30 -4.89 33.73
CA THR A 79 11.66 -4.98 33.22
C THR A 79 11.77 -6.15 32.24
N GLY A 80 11.46 -5.90 30.98
CA GLY A 80 11.85 -6.77 29.87
C GLY A 80 11.03 -8.06 29.67
N MET A 81 11.58 -8.95 28.86
CA MET A 81 11.01 -10.27 28.51
C MET A 81 10.72 -11.06 29.77
N ARG A 82 9.57 -11.75 29.82
CA ARG A 82 9.29 -12.66 30.93
C ARG A 82 10.30 -13.82 30.91
N ALA A 83 10.85 -14.18 32.07
CA ALA A 83 11.92 -15.17 32.18
C ALA A 83 11.51 -16.60 31.76
N ASP A 84 10.21 -16.87 31.69
CA ASP A 84 9.61 -18.14 31.27
C ASP A 84 9.40 -18.26 29.77
N ILE A 85 9.71 -17.22 28.98
CA ILE A 85 9.47 -17.20 27.53
C ILE A 85 10.80 -17.12 26.77
N ASP A 86 11.06 -18.12 25.94
CA ASP A 86 12.19 -18.10 25.01
C ASP A 86 11.85 -17.25 23.76
N PRO A 87 12.56 -16.14 23.51
CA PRO A 87 12.29 -15.26 22.36
C PRO A 87 12.64 -15.89 21.01
N SER A 88 13.40 -16.99 20.98
CA SER A 88 13.77 -17.69 19.76
C SER A 88 12.77 -18.78 19.35
N SER A 89 11.82 -19.09 20.23
CA SER A 89 10.80 -20.11 20.04
C SER A 89 9.46 -19.47 19.68
N ASN A 90 9.09 -19.52 18.41
CA ASN A 90 7.80 -19.01 17.95
C ASN A 90 6.63 -19.65 18.73
N ARG A 91 6.73 -20.93 19.08
CA ARG A 91 5.67 -21.64 19.79
C ARG A 91 5.43 -21.06 21.18
N ASP A 92 6.49 -20.82 21.94
CA ASP A 92 6.38 -20.35 23.33
C ASP A 92 5.87 -18.90 23.38
N LEU A 93 6.17 -18.10 22.34
CA LEU A 93 5.57 -16.79 22.15
C LEU A 93 4.06 -16.86 21.90
N PHE A 94 3.61 -17.74 21.00
CA PHE A 94 2.18 -17.87 20.69
C PHE A 94 1.38 -18.39 21.88
N ASP A 95 1.92 -19.38 22.61
CA ASP A 95 1.27 -19.93 23.81
C ASP A 95 1.08 -18.85 24.90
N ALA A 96 2.10 -18.00 25.11
CA ALA A 96 2.01 -16.89 26.06
C ALA A 96 1.00 -15.81 25.64
N LEU A 97 0.85 -15.55 24.34
CA LEU A 97 -0.14 -14.61 23.81
C LEU A 97 -1.57 -15.17 23.96
N ASP A 98 -1.77 -16.44 23.63
CA ASP A 98 -3.08 -17.10 23.73
C ASP A 98 -3.52 -17.24 25.20
N ALA A 99 -2.59 -17.53 26.12
CA ALA A 99 -2.87 -17.56 27.56
C ALA A 99 -3.27 -16.19 28.13
N SER A 100 -2.90 -15.09 27.47
CA SER A 100 -3.28 -13.72 27.85
C SER A 100 -4.58 -13.22 27.20
N GLY A 101 -5.19 -14.02 26.33
CA GLY A 101 -6.39 -13.67 25.57
C GLY A 101 -7.72 -13.94 26.28
N ASP A 102 -7.72 -14.41 27.53
CA ASP A 102 -8.93 -14.59 28.33
C ASP A 102 -9.10 -13.44 29.34
N VAL A 103 -10.22 -12.72 29.21
CA VAL A 103 -10.81 -11.67 30.09
C VAL A 103 -10.00 -10.37 30.32
N ALA A 104 -10.57 -9.17 30.42
CA ALA A 104 -11.90 -8.57 30.25
C ALA A 104 -11.72 -7.04 30.20
#